data_AF-A0A764UZA1-F1
#
_entry.id   AF-A0A764UZA1-F1
#
_cell.length_a   1.000
_cell.length_b   1.000
_cell.length_c   1.000
_cell.angle_alpha   90.00
_cell.angle_beta   90.00
_cell.angle_gamma   90.00
#
_symmetry.space_group_name_H-M   'P 1'
#
loop_
_entity.id
_entity.type
_entity.pdbx_description
1 polymer ?
#
loop_
_entity_poly.entity_id
_entity_poly.type
_entity_poly.pdbx_seq_one_letter_code
_entity_poly.pdbx_strand_id
1 'polypeptide(L)'
;AWYAPFYDLIQTALSSPHKVTLGQFYHEVGVFLGIALIAVVIGVLNNFFVSHYVFRWRTAMNEHYMAHWQYLRHIEGAAQRVQEDTMRFASTLENMGVSFINAIMTLIAFLPVLVTLSAHVPNLPIVGHIPYGLVIAAIVWSLMGTGLLAVVGIKLPGLEFKNQRVEAAYRKELVYGEDDASRATPPTVRELFSAVRHNYFRLYFHYMYFNIARILYLQVDNVFGLFLLFPSIVAGTITLGLMTQITNVFGQVRGSFQYLINSWTTLVELMSIYKRLRSFERQLDGQPVQEVTHSFS
;
A
#
# COMPACT_ATOMS: atom_id res chain seq x y z
N ALA A 1 -6.74 22.84 -11.44
CA ALA A 1 -7.74 23.57 -12.23
C ALA A 1 -8.85 24.12 -11.32
N TRP A 2 -9.59 23.29 -10.57
CA TRP A 2 -10.71 23.77 -9.73
C TRP A 2 -10.34 24.21 -8.30
N TYR A 3 -9.30 23.62 -7.69
CA TYR A 3 -8.94 23.89 -6.28
C TYR A 3 -8.66 25.37 -5.99
N ALA A 4 -7.73 26.02 -6.70
CA ALA A 4 -7.43 27.42 -6.43
C ALA A 4 -8.64 28.36 -6.58
N PRO A 5 -9.36 28.39 -7.72
CA PRO A 5 -10.49 29.32 -7.89
C PRO A 5 -11.63 29.07 -6.88
N PHE A 6 -11.94 27.81 -6.55
CA PHE A 6 -12.99 27.49 -5.59
C PHE A 6 -12.66 28.00 -4.18
N TYR A 7 -11.44 27.75 -3.70
CA TYR A 7 -11.03 28.15 -2.35
C TYR A 7 -10.75 29.66 -2.25
N ASP A 8 -10.33 30.31 -3.34
CA ASP A 8 -10.22 31.78 -3.40
C ASP A 8 -11.61 32.45 -3.37
N LEU A 9 -12.64 31.84 -3.96
CA LEU A 9 -14.02 32.29 -3.84
C LEU A 9 -14.52 32.17 -2.39
N ILE A 10 -14.19 31.08 -1.68
CA ILE A 10 -14.49 30.94 -0.25
C ILE A 10 -13.80 32.06 0.54
N GLN A 11 -12.50 32.28 0.32
CA GLN A 11 -11.75 33.34 0.99
C GLN A 11 -12.43 34.71 0.77
N THR A 12 -12.80 35.01 -0.47
CA THR A 12 -13.44 36.30 -0.82
C THR A 12 -14.80 36.45 -0.18
N ALA A 13 -15.62 35.41 -0.17
CA ALA A 13 -16.95 35.42 0.44
C ALA A 13 -16.89 35.64 1.97
N LEU A 14 -15.91 35.06 2.65
CA LEU A 14 -15.70 35.22 4.09
C LEU A 14 -15.07 36.59 4.45
N SER A 15 -14.22 37.13 3.59
CA SER A 15 -13.50 38.38 3.84
C SER A 15 -14.30 39.63 3.48
N SER A 16 -15.29 39.52 2.58
CA SER A 16 -16.08 40.65 2.09
C SER A 16 -17.51 40.20 1.77
N PRO A 17 -18.47 40.43 2.68
CA PRO A 17 -19.88 40.08 2.46
C PRO A 17 -20.41 40.69 1.15
N HIS A 18 -21.21 39.93 0.40
CA HIS A 18 -21.84 40.32 -0.87
C HIS A 18 -20.91 40.54 -2.08
N LYS A 19 -19.60 40.29 -1.98
CA LYS A 19 -18.71 40.34 -3.16
C LYS A 19 -18.81 39.13 -4.08
N VAL A 20 -19.33 38.01 -3.59
CA VAL A 20 -19.43 36.74 -4.32
C VAL A 20 -20.89 36.37 -4.48
N THR A 21 -21.26 35.91 -5.67
CA THR A 21 -22.63 35.46 -5.97
C THR A 21 -22.76 33.96 -5.78
N LEU A 22 -23.95 33.49 -5.39
CA LEU A 22 -24.25 32.05 -5.31
C LEU A 22 -24.02 31.33 -6.65
N GLY A 23 -24.24 32.01 -7.78
CA GLY A 23 -24.00 31.46 -9.12
C GLY A 23 -22.54 31.07 -9.37
N GLN A 24 -21.57 31.82 -8.82
CA GLN A 24 -20.15 31.48 -8.95
C GLN A 24 -19.80 30.18 -8.23
N PHE A 25 -20.38 29.95 -7.05
CA PHE A 25 -20.21 28.69 -6.34
C PHE A 25 -20.80 27.51 -7.10
N TYR A 26 -22.01 27.65 -7.66
CA TYR A 26 -22.61 26.58 -8.46
C TYR A 26 -21.82 26.28 -9.74
N HIS A 27 -21.20 27.30 -10.35
CA HIS A 27 -20.32 27.08 -11.50
C HIS A 27 -19.10 26.23 -11.12
N GLU A 28 -18.37 26.59 -10.06
CA GLU A 28 -17.20 25.82 -9.62
C GLU A 28 -17.57 24.41 -9.15
N VAL A 29 -18.71 24.25 -8.47
CA VAL A 29 -19.24 22.93 -8.12
C VAL A 29 -19.56 22.13 -9.40
N GLY A 30 -20.11 22.76 -10.43
CA GLY A 30 -20.33 22.13 -11.73
C GLY A 30 -19.03 21.66 -12.40
N VAL A 31 -17.99 22.48 -12.37
CA VAL A 31 -16.65 22.11 -12.88
C VAL A 31 -16.08 20.93 -12.10
N PHE A 32 -16.16 20.96 -10.77
CA PHE A 32 -15.73 19.86 -9.91
C PHE A 32 -16.51 18.57 -10.22
N LEU A 33 -17.84 18.65 -10.30
CA LEU A 33 -18.69 17.49 -10.61
C LEU A 33 -18.38 16.90 -11.99
N GLY A 34 -18.09 17.74 -13.00
CA GLY A 34 -17.66 17.28 -14.32
C GLY A 34 -16.36 16.47 -14.26
N ILE A 35 -15.34 16.98 -13.56
CA ILE A 35 -14.07 16.27 -13.35
C ILE A 35 -14.29 14.98 -12.54
N ALA A 36 -15.09 15.04 -11.48
CA ALA A 36 -15.38 13.90 -10.63
C ALA A 36 -16.12 12.79 -11.40
N LEU A 37 -17.08 13.16 -12.26
CA LEU A 37 -17.82 12.19 -13.08
C LEU A 37 -16.89 11.47 -14.06
N ILE A 38 -15.99 12.21 -14.74
CA ILE A 38 -14.98 11.61 -15.61
C ILE A 38 -14.09 10.65 -14.82
N ALA A 39 -13.63 11.06 -13.63
CA ALA A 39 -12.81 10.22 -12.76
C ALA A 39 -13.56 8.95 -12.32
N VAL A 40 -14.85 9.04 -11.99
CA VAL A 40 -15.70 7.88 -11.64
C VAL A 40 -15.83 6.92 -12.83
N VAL A 41 -16.12 7.43 -14.03
CA VAL A 41 -16.26 6.58 -15.24
C VAL A 41 -14.95 5.86 -15.53
N ILE A 42 -13.82 6.59 -15.53
CA ILE A 42 -12.50 5.99 -15.74
C ILE A 42 -12.17 4.97 -14.65
N GLY A 43 -12.44 5.28 -13.39
CA GLY A 43 -12.18 4.39 -12.26
C GLY A 43 -12.99 3.10 -12.32
N VAL A 44 -14.28 3.18 -12.66
CA VAL A 44 -15.14 2.01 -12.82
C VAL A 44 -14.68 1.14 -13.99
N LEU A 45 -14.37 1.74 -15.14
CA LEU A 45 -13.86 1.00 -16.30
C LEU A 45 -12.53 0.32 -16.00
N ASN A 46 -11.60 1.05 -15.36
CA ASN A 46 -10.31 0.50 -14.93
C ASN A 46 -10.52 -0.72 -14.02
N ASN A 47 -11.30 -0.56 -12.94
CA ASN A 47 -11.61 -1.65 -12.00
C ASN A 47 -12.25 -2.86 -12.70
N PHE A 48 -13.15 -2.63 -13.67
CA PHE A 48 -13.77 -3.70 -14.44
C PHE A 48 -12.76 -4.49 -15.27
N PHE A 49 -11.93 -3.80 -16.07
CA PHE A 49 -10.91 -4.44 -16.89
C PHE A 49 -9.89 -5.18 -16.02
N VAL A 50 -9.39 -4.52 -14.98
CA VAL A 50 -8.46 -5.09 -14.02
C VAL A 50 -9.00 -6.39 -13.43
N SER A 51 -10.24 -6.38 -12.90
CA SER A 51 -10.89 -7.56 -12.34
C SER A 51 -10.98 -8.70 -13.37
N HIS A 52 -11.27 -8.38 -14.63
CA HIS A 52 -11.36 -9.37 -15.70
C HIS A 52 -9.99 -9.98 -16.04
N TYR A 53 -8.93 -9.18 -16.08
CA TYR A 53 -7.56 -9.68 -16.31
C TYR A 53 -7.06 -10.56 -15.16
N VAL A 54 -7.33 -10.20 -13.91
CA VAL A 54 -7.01 -11.04 -12.73
C VAL A 54 -7.68 -12.39 -12.85
N PHE A 55 -8.97 -12.40 -13.23
CA PHE A 55 -9.70 -13.65 -13.39
C PHE A 55 -9.12 -14.49 -14.54
N ARG A 56 -8.80 -13.89 -15.69
CA ARG A 56 -8.16 -14.59 -16.81
C ARG A 56 -6.80 -15.18 -16.43
N TRP A 57 -5.99 -14.44 -15.68
CA TRP A 57 -4.72 -14.97 -15.17
C TRP A 57 -4.97 -16.16 -14.25
N ARG A 58 -5.88 -16.02 -13.28
CA ARG A 58 -6.25 -17.11 -12.37
C ARG A 58 -6.72 -18.35 -13.12
N THR A 59 -7.52 -18.19 -14.18
CA THR A 59 -7.97 -19.29 -15.04
C THR A 59 -6.78 -19.98 -15.70
N ALA A 60 -5.85 -19.23 -16.30
CA ALA A 60 -4.66 -19.81 -16.93
C ALA A 60 -3.77 -20.59 -15.93
N MET A 61 -3.57 -20.07 -14.72
CA MET A 61 -2.83 -20.78 -13.67
C MET A 61 -3.55 -22.06 -13.22
N ASN A 62 -4.87 -21.97 -13.04
CA ASN A 62 -5.67 -23.12 -12.65
C ASN A 62 -5.64 -24.22 -13.72
N GLU A 63 -5.83 -23.87 -15.00
CA GLU A 63 -5.75 -24.81 -16.12
C GLU A 63 -4.37 -25.47 -16.18
N HIS A 64 -3.29 -24.69 -16.02
CA HIS A 64 -1.93 -25.22 -16.00
C HIS A 64 -1.69 -26.22 -14.85
N TYR A 65 -2.15 -25.92 -13.63
CA TYR A 65 -1.98 -26.85 -12.52
C TYR A 65 -2.92 -28.07 -12.61
N MET A 66 -4.12 -27.89 -13.17
CA MET A 66 -5.03 -29.01 -13.41
C MET A 66 -4.47 -29.98 -14.47
N ALA A 67 -3.78 -29.47 -15.49
CA ALA A 67 -3.07 -30.29 -16.46
C ALA A 67 -2.01 -31.21 -15.84
N HIS A 68 -1.38 -30.76 -14.75
CA HIS A 68 -0.35 -31.51 -14.04
C HIS A 68 -0.88 -32.14 -12.74
N TRP A 69 -2.20 -32.20 -12.55
CA TRP A 69 -2.80 -32.56 -11.27
C TRP A 69 -2.39 -33.94 -10.76
N GLN A 70 -2.22 -34.93 -11.66
CA GLN A 70 -1.82 -36.28 -11.25
C GLN A 70 -0.42 -36.31 -10.59
N TYR A 71 0.46 -35.41 -10.98
CA TYR A 71 1.79 -35.26 -10.36
C TYR A 71 1.73 -34.40 -9.09
N LEU A 72 0.89 -33.36 -9.09
CA LEU A 72 0.82 -32.38 -8.01
C LEU A 72 -0.01 -32.83 -6.79
N ARG A 73 -1.03 -33.69 -6.98
CA ARG A 73 -1.98 -34.12 -5.92
C ARG A 73 -1.32 -34.79 -4.71
N HIS A 74 -0.11 -35.32 -4.88
CA HIS A 74 0.63 -36.01 -3.82
C HIS A 74 1.38 -35.05 -2.90
N ILE A 75 1.42 -33.76 -3.25
CA ILE A 75 2.07 -32.73 -2.45
C ILE A 75 1.13 -32.28 -1.34
N GLU A 76 1.63 -32.26 -0.11
CA GLU A 76 0.88 -31.74 1.03
C GLU A 76 0.40 -30.29 0.78
N GLY A 77 -0.91 -30.09 0.93
CA GLY A 77 -1.54 -28.79 0.68
C GLY A 77 -1.66 -28.41 -0.81
N ALA A 78 -1.53 -29.34 -1.76
CA ALA A 78 -1.65 -29.06 -3.20
C ALA A 78 -2.97 -28.34 -3.56
N ALA A 79 -4.11 -28.81 -3.04
CA ALA A 79 -5.41 -28.19 -3.27
C ALA A 79 -5.46 -26.74 -2.77
N GLN A 80 -4.87 -26.47 -1.60
CA GLN A 80 -4.77 -25.12 -1.05
C GLN A 80 -3.89 -24.21 -1.93
N ARG A 81 -2.75 -24.71 -2.42
CA ARG A 81 -1.87 -23.93 -3.29
C ARG A 81 -2.56 -23.58 -4.61
N VAL A 82 -3.23 -24.54 -5.23
CA VAL A 82 -3.92 -24.32 -6.51
C VAL A 82 -5.11 -23.37 -6.34
N GLN A 83 -5.83 -23.41 -5.23
CA GLN A 83 -7.03 -22.59 -5.03
C GLN A 83 -6.73 -21.22 -4.40
N GLU A 84 -6.03 -21.21 -3.25
CA GLU A 84 -5.85 -20.02 -2.41
C GLU A 84 -4.60 -19.23 -2.83
N ASP A 85 -3.47 -19.91 -3.02
CA ASP A 85 -2.21 -19.22 -3.35
C ASP A 85 -2.24 -18.62 -4.76
N THR A 86 -2.85 -19.28 -5.75
CA THR A 86 -2.99 -18.72 -7.11
C THR A 86 -3.86 -17.47 -7.13
N MET A 87 -4.99 -17.51 -6.42
CA MET A 87 -5.91 -16.37 -6.31
C MET A 87 -5.21 -15.20 -5.62
N ARG A 88 -4.57 -15.45 -4.46
CA ARG A 88 -3.83 -14.41 -3.74
C ARG A 88 -2.65 -13.88 -4.55
N PHE A 89 -1.94 -14.72 -5.29
CA PHE A 89 -0.85 -14.29 -6.15
C PHE A 89 -1.36 -13.34 -7.23
N ALA A 90 -2.38 -13.75 -7.99
CA ALA A 90 -2.94 -12.97 -9.07
C ALA A 90 -3.48 -11.62 -8.58
N SER A 91 -4.29 -11.62 -7.51
CA SER A 91 -4.86 -10.38 -6.96
C SER A 91 -3.81 -9.49 -6.32
N THR A 92 -2.85 -10.04 -5.57
CA THR A 92 -1.82 -9.22 -4.90
C THR A 92 -0.88 -8.61 -5.95
N LEU A 93 -0.41 -9.39 -6.91
CA LEU A 93 0.48 -8.92 -7.95
C LEU A 93 -0.17 -7.81 -8.78
N GLU A 94 -1.44 -7.98 -9.15
CA GLU A 94 -2.20 -6.99 -9.90
C GLU A 94 -2.41 -5.70 -9.08
N ASN A 95 -2.94 -5.79 -7.86
CA ASN A 95 -3.15 -4.61 -7.01
C ASN A 95 -1.85 -3.82 -6.80
N MET A 96 -0.74 -4.54 -6.58
CA MET A 96 0.58 -3.94 -6.46
C MET A 96 1.02 -3.28 -7.77
N GLY A 97 0.92 -3.98 -8.91
CA GLY A 97 1.31 -3.46 -10.23
C GLY A 97 0.52 -2.21 -10.61
N VAL A 98 -0.81 -2.23 -10.46
CA VAL A 98 -1.69 -1.09 -10.72
C VAL A 98 -1.33 0.08 -9.80
N SER A 99 -1.17 -0.17 -8.50
CA SER A 99 -0.85 0.89 -7.55
C SER A 99 0.55 1.49 -7.79
N PHE A 100 1.52 0.68 -8.22
CA PHE A 100 2.86 1.13 -8.59
C PHE A 100 2.85 2.00 -9.84
N ILE A 101 2.15 1.57 -10.89
CA ILE A 101 1.97 2.36 -12.12
C ILE A 101 1.26 3.68 -11.78
N ASN A 102 0.21 3.64 -10.96
CA ASN A 102 -0.49 4.85 -10.50
C ASN A 102 0.46 5.81 -9.76
N ALA A 103 1.35 5.32 -8.89
CA ALA A 103 2.33 6.16 -8.21
C ALA A 103 3.29 6.83 -9.22
N ILE A 104 3.77 6.10 -10.23
CA ILE A 104 4.63 6.67 -11.29
C ILE A 104 3.87 7.71 -12.12
N MET A 105 2.65 7.39 -12.56
CA MET A 105 1.82 8.31 -13.36
C MET A 105 1.47 9.57 -12.57
N THR A 106 1.24 9.43 -11.26
CA THR A 106 1.03 10.56 -10.35
C THR A 106 2.27 11.43 -10.28
N LEU A 107 3.47 10.86 -10.15
CA LEU A 107 4.71 11.65 -10.22
C LEU A 107 4.85 12.38 -11.55
N ILE A 108 4.61 11.70 -12.68
CA ILE A 108 4.68 12.32 -14.00
C ILE A 108 3.70 13.50 -14.13
N ALA A 109 2.48 13.36 -13.60
CA ALA A 109 1.45 14.39 -13.68
C ALA A 109 1.68 15.56 -12.70
N PHE A 110 2.07 15.27 -11.46
CA PHE A 110 2.09 16.25 -10.39
C PHE A 110 3.47 16.84 -10.10
N LEU A 111 4.57 16.17 -10.45
CA LEU A 111 5.91 16.70 -10.23
C LEU A 111 6.16 18.00 -11.02
N PRO A 112 5.82 18.12 -12.33
CA PRO A 112 5.96 19.38 -13.06
C PRO A 112 5.10 20.50 -12.46
N VAL A 113 3.89 20.16 -11.99
CA VAL A 113 3.00 21.12 -11.33
C VAL A 113 3.59 21.57 -9.99
N LEU A 114 4.22 20.68 -9.23
CA LEU A 114 4.87 21.04 -7.97
C LEU A 114 6.09 21.95 -8.21
N VAL A 115 6.84 21.71 -9.29
CA VAL A 115 7.96 22.56 -9.71
C VAL A 115 7.50 23.98 -9.99
N THR A 116 6.41 24.18 -10.74
CA THR A 116 5.89 25.52 -11.04
C THR A 116 5.31 26.20 -9.79
N LEU A 117 4.63 25.44 -8.95
CA LEU A 117 4.09 25.95 -7.69
C LEU A 117 5.18 26.33 -6.68
N SER A 118 6.33 25.66 -6.71
CA SER A 118 7.47 25.97 -5.83
C SER A 118 7.97 27.40 -5.99
N ALA A 119 7.81 28.01 -7.17
CA ALA A 119 8.21 29.40 -7.40
C ALA A 119 7.41 30.40 -6.53
N HIS A 120 6.20 30.03 -6.10
CA HIS A 120 5.35 30.87 -5.23
C HIS A 120 5.70 30.72 -3.73
N VAL A 121 6.60 29.78 -3.40
CA VAL A 121 7.07 29.51 -2.03
C VAL A 121 8.60 29.53 -2.03
N PRO A 122 9.21 30.73 -2.19
CA PRO A 122 10.66 30.85 -2.35
C PRO A 122 11.42 30.46 -1.08
N ASN A 123 10.83 30.71 0.09
CA ASN A 123 11.46 30.47 1.39
C ASN A 123 10.80 29.30 2.11
N LEU A 124 11.58 28.25 2.38
CA LEU A 124 11.16 27.18 3.28
C LEU A 124 11.42 27.57 4.74
N PRO A 125 10.62 27.07 5.70
CA PRO A 125 10.91 27.27 7.11
C PRO A 125 12.28 26.67 7.46
N ILE A 126 13.02 27.34 8.35
CA ILE A 126 14.36 26.96 8.86
C ILE A 126 15.49 27.08 7.82
N VAL A 127 15.30 26.62 6.59
CA VAL A 127 16.37 26.53 5.58
C VAL A 127 16.47 27.79 4.70
N GLY A 128 15.39 28.57 4.57
CA GLY A 128 15.39 29.80 3.77
C GLY A 128 15.20 29.53 2.27
N HIS A 129 15.82 30.37 1.43
CA HIS A 129 15.59 30.36 -0.02
C HIS A 129 16.24 29.16 -0.70
N ILE A 130 15.43 28.27 -1.30
CA ILE A 130 15.91 27.12 -2.07
C ILE A 130 15.12 27.01 -3.39
N PRO A 131 15.79 26.96 -4.56
CA PRO A 131 15.14 26.64 -5.82
C PRO A 131 14.43 25.29 -5.76
N TYR A 132 13.17 25.23 -6.18
CA TYR A 132 12.35 24.01 -6.14
C TYR A 132 12.17 23.44 -4.72
N GLY A 133 12.13 24.30 -3.71
CA GLY A 133 12.09 23.92 -2.30
C GLY A 133 11.02 22.86 -1.97
N LEU A 134 9.81 22.96 -2.51
CA LEU A 134 8.76 21.97 -2.22
C LEU A 134 9.08 20.58 -2.78
N VAL A 135 9.72 20.48 -3.95
CA VAL A 135 10.14 19.19 -4.53
C VAL A 135 11.22 18.55 -3.66
N ILE A 136 12.23 19.33 -3.28
CA ILE A 136 13.31 18.87 -2.41
C ILE A 136 12.77 18.44 -1.05
N ALA A 137 11.87 19.23 -0.47
CA ALA A 137 11.21 18.90 0.79
C ALA A 137 10.40 17.59 0.69
N ALA A 138 9.67 17.37 -0.42
CA ALA A 138 8.94 16.12 -0.64
C ALA A 138 9.88 14.91 -0.69
N ILE A 139 11.00 15.00 -1.41
CA ILE A 139 11.98 13.92 -1.52
C ILE A 139 12.62 13.64 -0.16
N VAL A 140 13.15 14.66 0.51
CA VAL A 140 13.83 14.52 1.81
C VAL A 140 12.88 13.95 2.85
N TRP A 141 11.66 14.46 2.93
CA TRP A 141 10.65 13.99 3.87
C TRP A 141 10.24 12.53 3.62
N SER A 142 10.06 12.16 2.35
CA SER A 142 9.75 10.78 1.97
C SER A 142 10.91 9.84 2.32
N LEU A 143 12.16 10.19 1.97
CA LEU A 143 13.34 9.40 2.30
C LEU A 143 13.54 9.24 3.82
N MET A 144 13.33 10.33 4.58
CA MET A 144 13.41 10.30 6.03
C MET A 144 12.35 9.37 6.64
N GLY A 145 11.12 9.43 6.15
CA GLY A 145 10.04 8.51 6.54
C GLY A 145 10.37 7.06 6.24
N THR A 146 10.86 6.78 5.02
CA THR A 146 11.35 5.45 4.63
C THR A 146 12.40 4.95 5.59
N GLY A 147 13.43 5.76 5.83
CA GLY A 147 14.55 5.40 6.69
C GLY A 147 14.12 5.13 8.12
N LEU A 148 13.27 6.01 8.68
CA LEU A 148 12.72 5.86 10.03
C LEU A 148 11.95 4.52 10.16
N LEU A 149 11.01 4.25 9.26
CA LEU A 149 10.19 3.04 9.32
C LEU A 149 11.00 1.77 9.06
N ALA A 150 11.98 1.83 8.16
CA ALA A 150 12.89 0.72 7.89
C ALA A 150 13.74 0.37 9.13
N VAL A 151 14.33 1.38 9.77
CA VAL A 151 15.18 1.18 10.96
C VAL A 151 14.37 0.63 12.14
N VAL A 152 13.17 1.18 12.37
CA VAL A 152 12.32 0.74 13.48
C VAL A 152 11.71 -0.66 13.20
N GLY A 153 11.39 -0.94 11.94
CA GLY A 153 10.77 -2.20 11.50
C GLY A 153 11.73 -3.37 11.24
N ILE A 154 13.05 -3.15 11.19
CA ILE A 154 14.04 -4.15 10.75
C ILE A 154 13.98 -5.48 11.52
N LYS A 155 13.58 -5.46 12.79
CA LYS A 155 13.50 -6.65 13.65
C LYS A 155 12.19 -7.43 13.52
N LEU A 156 11.12 -6.83 12.98
CA LEU A 156 9.79 -7.45 12.92
C LEU A 156 9.78 -8.75 12.10
N PRO A 157 10.34 -8.82 10.87
CA PRO A 157 10.32 -10.05 10.09
C PRO A 157 11.01 -11.23 10.80
N GLY A 158 12.11 -10.95 11.50
CA GLY A 158 12.84 -11.97 12.26
C GLY A 158 12.09 -12.46 13.50
N LEU A 159 11.26 -11.62 14.11
CA LEU A 159 10.39 -12.00 15.23
C LEU A 159 9.18 -12.80 14.75
N GLU A 160 8.54 -12.37 13.65
CA GLU A 160 7.46 -13.12 13.01
C GLU A 160 7.89 -14.54 12.65
N PHE A 161 9.09 -14.70 12.06
CA PHE A 161 9.63 -16.03 11.77
C PHE A 161 9.80 -16.90 13.03
N LYS A 162 10.26 -16.30 14.15
CA LYS A 162 10.38 -17.01 15.43
C LYS A 162 9.02 -17.41 15.98
N ASN A 163 8.02 -16.52 15.88
CA ASN A 163 6.64 -16.82 16.27
C ASN A 163 6.07 -17.98 15.45
N GLN A 164 6.20 -17.95 14.13
CA GLN A 164 5.76 -19.04 13.25
C GLN A 164 6.43 -20.37 13.61
N ARG A 165 7.71 -20.36 13.98
CA ARG A 165 8.43 -21.58 14.40
C ARG A 165 7.88 -22.17 15.71
N VAL A 166 7.64 -21.34 16.73
CA VAL A 166 7.08 -21.84 18.01
C VAL A 166 5.63 -22.27 17.87
N GLU A 167 4.85 -21.59 17.02
CA GLU A 167 3.47 -21.96 16.73
C GLU A 167 3.39 -23.27 15.94
N ALA A 168 4.29 -23.48 14.97
CA ALA A 168 4.39 -24.74 14.24
C ALA A 168 4.78 -25.91 15.16
N ALA A 169 5.69 -25.69 16.12
CA ALA A 169 6.06 -26.71 17.12
C ALA A 169 4.87 -27.08 18.01
N TYR A 170 4.12 -26.08 18.47
CA TYR A 170 2.89 -26.30 19.24
C TYR A 170 1.83 -27.07 18.42
N ARG A 171 1.56 -26.64 17.19
CA ARG A 171 0.62 -27.30 16.27
C ARG A 171 1.00 -28.74 16.00
N LYS A 172 2.29 -29.01 15.78
CA LYS A 172 2.81 -30.36 15.54
C LYS A 172 2.58 -31.28 16.73
N GLU A 173 2.77 -30.81 17.96
CA GLU A 173 2.49 -31.62 19.15
C GLU A 173 1.01 -31.92 19.32
N LEU A 174 0.12 -30.97 18.98
CA LEU A 174 -1.32 -31.19 18.99
C LEU A 174 -1.74 -32.26 17.97
N VAL A 175 -1.24 -32.20 16.74
CA VAL A 175 -1.51 -33.20 15.70
C VAL A 175 -1.06 -34.60 16.15
N TYR A 176 0.10 -34.71 16.80
CA TYR A 176 0.53 -36.00 17.36
C TYR A 176 -0.36 -36.49 18.51
N GLY A 177 -0.98 -35.58 19.26
CA GLY A 177 -1.98 -35.93 20.28
C GLY A 177 -3.33 -36.40 19.71
N GLU A 178 -3.63 -36.09 18.44
CA GLU A 178 -4.82 -36.63 17.77
C GLU A 178 -4.65 -38.12 17.46
N ASP A 179 -3.44 -38.52 17.04
CA ASP A 179 -3.13 -39.90 16.63
C ASP A 179 -2.64 -40.80 17.79
N ASP A 180 -2.08 -40.22 18.87
CA ASP A 180 -1.49 -40.97 19.99
C ASP A 180 -1.92 -40.41 21.36
N ALA A 181 -2.65 -41.23 22.13
CA ALA A 181 -3.17 -40.87 23.46
C ALA A 181 -2.08 -40.62 24.52
N SER A 182 -0.82 -40.99 24.25
CA SER A 182 0.33 -40.72 25.14
C SER A 182 1.03 -39.37 24.84
N ARG A 183 0.62 -38.68 23.76
CA ARG A 183 1.17 -37.39 23.30
C ARG A 183 0.27 -36.23 23.70
N ALA A 184 0.74 -34.99 23.46
CA ALA A 184 0.05 -33.76 23.86
C ALA A 184 -0.31 -33.71 25.36
N THR A 185 0.54 -34.28 26.22
CA THR A 185 0.28 -34.29 27.66
C THR A 185 0.20 -32.85 28.20
N PRO A 186 -0.64 -32.59 29.22
CA PRO A 186 -0.83 -31.24 29.76
C PRO A 186 0.47 -30.47 30.12
N PRO A 187 1.53 -31.12 30.68
CA PRO A 187 2.80 -30.44 30.95
C PRO A 187 3.53 -29.97 29.68
N THR A 188 3.65 -30.84 28.67
CA THR A 188 4.36 -30.55 27.40
C THR A 188 3.65 -29.45 26.61
N VAL A 189 2.32 -29.54 26.52
CA VAL A 189 1.47 -28.52 25.86
C VAL A 189 1.60 -27.17 26.56
N ARG A 190 1.61 -27.16 27.90
CA ARG A 190 1.77 -25.92 28.69
C ARG A 190 3.14 -25.26 28.46
N GLU A 191 4.20 -26.03 28.33
CA GLU A 191 5.54 -25.51 28.03
C GLU A 191 5.61 -24.90 26.63
N LEU A 192 5.14 -25.64 25.61
CA LEU A 192 5.08 -25.16 24.22
C LEU A 192 4.25 -23.88 24.11
N PHE A 193 3.08 -23.85 24.75
CA PHE A 193 2.23 -22.66 24.74
C PHE A 193 2.86 -21.50 25.53
N SER A 194 3.64 -21.76 26.58
CA SER A 194 4.40 -20.72 27.27
C SER A 194 5.45 -20.07 26.35
N ALA A 195 6.14 -20.88 25.54
CA ALA A 195 7.06 -20.37 24.52
C ALA A 195 6.34 -19.53 23.46
N VAL A 196 5.15 -19.95 23.01
CA VAL A 196 4.28 -19.16 22.12
C VAL A 196 3.97 -17.81 22.76
N ARG A 197 3.45 -17.78 24.00
CA ARG A 197 3.13 -16.53 24.70
C ARG A 197 4.32 -15.59 24.81
N HIS A 198 5.49 -16.08 25.22
CA HIS A 198 6.68 -15.24 25.38
C HIS A 198 7.12 -14.58 24.07
N ASN A 199 7.07 -15.33 22.97
CA ASN A 199 7.41 -14.82 21.65
C ASN A 199 6.37 -13.80 21.14
N TYR A 200 5.08 -14.03 21.37
CA TYR A 200 4.02 -13.05 21.08
C TYR A 200 4.17 -11.75 21.88
N PHE A 201 4.46 -11.81 23.19
CA PHE A 201 4.68 -10.59 23.97
C PHE A 201 5.86 -9.76 23.44
N ARG A 202 6.96 -10.43 23.06
CA ARG A 202 8.10 -9.76 22.44
C ARG A 202 7.71 -9.13 21.11
N LEU A 203 6.97 -9.85 20.27
CA LEU A 203 6.45 -9.35 19.00
C LEU A 203 5.54 -8.13 19.19
N TYR A 204 4.59 -8.20 20.13
CA TYR A 204 3.67 -7.09 20.45
C TYR A 204 4.40 -5.85 20.91
N PHE A 205 5.43 -5.98 21.76
CA PHE A 205 6.24 -4.84 22.16
C PHE A 205 6.95 -4.19 20.96
N HIS A 206 7.39 -4.99 19.98
CA HIS A 206 8.02 -4.47 18.77
C HIS A 206 7.02 -3.78 17.83
N TYR A 207 5.82 -4.34 17.69
CA TYR A 207 4.73 -3.66 16.98
C TYR A 207 4.30 -2.38 17.68
N MET A 208 4.30 -2.33 19.01
CA MET A 208 3.88 -1.15 19.76
C MET A 208 4.74 0.07 19.40
N TYR A 209 6.06 -0.03 19.55
CA TYR A 209 6.93 1.11 19.22
C TYR A 209 6.98 1.38 17.71
N PHE A 210 6.87 0.34 16.86
CA PHE A 210 6.77 0.52 15.41
C PHE A 210 5.51 1.31 15.03
N ASN A 211 4.36 0.95 15.61
CA ASN A 211 3.11 1.65 15.39
C ASN A 211 3.14 3.06 15.95
N ILE A 212 3.78 3.31 17.10
CA ILE A 212 4.00 4.67 17.61
C ILE A 212 4.80 5.48 16.59
N ALA A 213 5.95 4.98 16.12
CA ALA A 213 6.77 5.68 15.13
C ALA A 213 6.01 5.93 13.82
N ARG A 214 5.27 4.92 13.33
CA ARG A 214 4.45 5.01 12.12
C ARG A 214 3.32 6.02 12.23
N ILE A 215 2.54 5.94 13.31
CA ILE A 215 1.40 6.84 13.52
C ILE A 215 1.89 8.27 13.73
N LEU A 216 2.94 8.47 14.53
CA LEU A 216 3.55 9.79 14.71
C LEU A 216 4.04 10.37 13.37
N TYR A 217 4.76 9.56 12.58
CA TYR A 217 5.19 9.98 11.25
C TYR A 217 4.01 10.43 10.38
N LEU A 218 2.96 9.61 10.27
CA LEU A 218 1.77 9.93 9.47
C LEU A 218 1.03 11.17 9.98
N GLN A 219 1.01 11.41 11.29
CA GLN A 219 0.39 12.61 11.85
C GLN A 219 1.20 13.88 11.60
N VAL A 220 2.53 13.81 11.70
CA VAL A 220 3.38 14.95 11.31
C VAL A 220 3.32 15.18 9.80
N ASP A 221 3.27 14.11 9.01
CA ASP A 221 3.15 14.12 7.56
C ASP A 221 1.89 14.87 7.07
N ASN A 222 0.75 14.71 7.77
CA ASN A 222 -0.49 15.44 7.50
C ASN A 222 -0.34 16.96 7.63
N VAL A 223 0.50 17.44 8.55
CA VAL A 223 0.73 18.88 8.77
C VAL A 223 1.99 19.40 8.08
N PHE A 224 2.89 18.52 7.64
CA PHE A 224 4.18 18.91 7.06
C PHE A 224 4.03 19.80 5.82
N GLY A 225 3.08 19.45 4.93
CA GLY A 225 2.80 20.27 3.75
C GLY A 225 2.37 21.70 4.10
N LEU A 226 1.59 21.87 5.17
CA LEU A 226 1.18 23.19 5.66
C LEU A 226 2.32 23.92 6.35
N PHE A 227 3.13 23.21 7.15
CA PHE A 227 4.31 23.75 7.83
C PHE A 227 5.29 24.39 6.83
N LEU A 228 5.53 23.77 5.68
CA LEU A 228 6.37 24.33 4.62
C LEU A 228 5.89 25.67 4.09
N LEU A 229 4.59 25.96 4.20
CA LEU A 229 3.97 27.18 3.70
C LEU A 229 3.90 28.30 4.75
N PHE A 230 4.21 28.02 6.02
CA PHE A 230 4.13 29.01 7.10
C PHE A 230 4.81 30.35 6.79
N PRO A 231 6.04 30.40 6.26
CA PRO A 231 6.67 31.68 5.91
C PRO A 231 5.85 32.49 4.90
N SER A 232 5.34 31.85 3.85
CA SER A 232 4.53 32.49 2.82
C SER A 232 3.14 32.89 3.31
N ILE A 233 2.54 32.10 4.20
CA ILE A 233 1.24 32.42 4.84
C ILE A 233 1.39 33.67 5.71
N VAL A 234 2.41 33.72 6.57
CA VAL A 234 2.65 34.86 7.46
C VAL A 234 3.01 36.12 6.67
N ALA A 235 3.76 35.96 5.57
CA ALA A 235 4.08 37.07 4.68
C ALA A 235 2.90 37.53 3.80
N GLY A 236 1.78 36.80 3.78
CA GLY A 236 0.61 37.11 2.96
C GLY A 236 0.86 37.00 1.45
N THR A 237 1.87 36.22 1.03
CA THR A 237 2.29 36.13 -0.38
C THR A 237 1.50 35.10 -1.19
N ILE A 238 0.67 34.28 -0.53
CA ILE A 238 -0.13 33.23 -1.15
C ILE A 238 -1.60 33.33 -0.75
N THR A 239 -2.50 32.99 -1.67
CA THR A 239 -3.94 32.93 -1.42
C THR A 239 -4.35 31.59 -0.79
N LEU A 240 -5.56 31.50 -0.22
CA LEU A 240 -6.11 30.26 0.33
C LEU A 240 -6.23 29.17 -0.75
N GLY A 241 -6.61 29.55 -1.96
CA GLY A 241 -6.70 28.66 -3.10
C GLY A 241 -5.35 28.11 -3.52
N LEU A 242 -4.33 28.98 -3.62
CA LEU A 242 -2.98 28.57 -3.93
C LEU A 242 -2.39 27.67 -2.84
N MET A 243 -2.60 28.00 -1.56
CA MET A 243 -2.20 27.18 -0.42
C MET A 243 -2.81 25.77 -0.52
N THR A 244 -4.12 25.68 -0.75
CA THR A 244 -4.83 24.41 -0.86
C THR A 244 -4.40 23.61 -2.09
N GLN A 245 -4.13 24.28 -3.21
CA GLN A 245 -3.60 23.62 -4.40
C GLN A 245 -2.20 23.05 -4.12
N ILE A 246 -1.31 23.81 -3.48
CA ILE A 246 0.04 23.37 -3.15
C ILE A 246 0.00 22.17 -2.21
N THR A 247 -0.75 22.22 -1.11
CA THR A 247 -0.80 21.11 -0.15
C THR A 247 -1.32 19.83 -0.78
N ASN A 248 -2.32 19.91 -1.67
CA ASN A 248 -2.82 18.76 -2.43
C ASN A 248 -1.76 18.19 -3.38
N VAL A 249 -1.15 19.03 -4.23
CA VAL A 249 -0.12 18.57 -5.20
C VAL A 249 1.09 18.00 -4.48
N PHE A 250 1.54 18.66 -3.40
CA PHE A 250 2.62 18.18 -2.56
C PHE A 250 2.30 16.81 -1.95
N GLY A 251 1.08 16.63 -1.43
CA GLY A 251 0.60 15.35 -0.90
C GLY A 251 0.64 14.21 -1.92
N GLN A 252 0.21 14.48 -3.17
CA GLN A 252 0.26 13.50 -4.26
C GLN A 252 1.71 13.05 -4.55
N VAL A 253 2.62 14.01 -4.77
CA VAL A 253 4.05 13.72 -5.06
C VAL A 253 4.72 12.96 -3.92
N ARG A 254 4.52 13.44 -2.68
CA ARG A 254 5.06 12.82 -1.47
C ARG A 254 4.54 11.39 -1.29
N GLY A 255 3.22 11.20 -1.41
CA GLY A 255 2.58 9.89 -1.28
C GLY A 255 3.10 8.89 -2.32
N SER A 256 3.34 9.33 -3.55
CA SER A 256 3.96 8.49 -4.59
C SER A 256 5.40 8.09 -4.24
N PHE A 257 6.22 9.00 -3.68
CA PHE A 257 7.56 8.62 -3.21
C PHE A 257 7.53 7.63 -2.04
N GLN A 258 6.50 7.68 -1.20
CA GLN A 258 6.32 6.77 -0.06
C GLN A 258 5.69 5.42 -0.44
N TYR A 259 5.32 5.21 -1.72
CA TYR A 259 4.61 4.01 -2.18
C TYR A 259 5.27 2.71 -1.71
N LEU A 260 6.59 2.57 -1.90
CA LEU A 260 7.30 1.33 -1.56
C LEU A 260 7.19 0.95 -0.08
N ILE A 261 7.13 1.93 0.83
CA ILE A 261 7.03 1.68 2.27
C ILE A 261 5.59 1.34 2.63
N ASN A 262 4.63 2.08 2.05
CA ASN A 262 3.21 1.85 2.27
C ASN A 262 2.79 0.46 1.77
N SER A 263 3.43 -0.03 0.72
CA SER A 263 3.20 -1.36 0.14
C SER A 263 4.14 -2.45 0.68
N TRP A 264 4.94 -2.17 1.71
CA TRP A 264 5.93 -3.13 2.24
C TRP A 264 5.32 -4.44 2.72
N THR A 265 4.22 -4.37 3.48
CA THR A 265 3.51 -5.57 3.97
C THR A 265 3.00 -6.43 2.82
N THR A 266 2.43 -5.78 1.81
CA THR A 266 1.93 -6.43 0.59
C THR A 266 3.06 -7.04 -0.24
N LEU A 267 4.23 -6.37 -0.34
CA LEU A 267 5.43 -6.92 -0.97
C LEU A 267 5.89 -8.22 -0.28
N VAL A 268 5.93 -8.23 1.06
CA VAL A 268 6.35 -9.41 1.83
C VAL A 268 5.35 -10.56 1.63
N GLU A 269 4.06 -10.27 1.63
CA GLU A 269 3.00 -11.25 1.35
C GLU A 269 3.15 -11.86 -0.06
N LEU A 270 3.29 -11.01 -1.08
CA LEU A 270 3.51 -11.45 -2.46
C LEU A 270 4.75 -12.35 -2.57
N MET A 271 5.84 -11.97 -1.91
CA MET A 271 7.09 -12.74 -1.92
C MET A 271 6.94 -14.10 -1.23
N SER A 272 6.11 -14.18 -0.17
CA SER A 272 5.78 -15.41 0.53
C SER A 272 4.96 -16.35 -0.35
N ILE A 273 3.91 -15.84 -1.00
CA ILE A 273 3.07 -16.61 -1.94
C ILE A 273 3.91 -17.08 -3.12
N TYR A 274 4.71 -16.20 -3.71
CA TYR A 274 5.61 -16.52 -4.82
C TYR A 274 6.57 -17.66 -4.47
N LYS A 275 7.19 -17.64 -3.28
CA LYS A 275 8.08 -18.72 -2.83
C LYS A 275 7.33 -20.04 -2.70
N ARG A 276 6.09 -20.05 -2.18
CA ARG A 276 5.26 -21.25 -2.07
C ARG A 276 4.91 -21.81 -3.45
N LEU A 277 4.40 -20.98 -4.36
CA LEU A 277 4.06 -21.38 -5.72
C LEU A 277 5.29 -21.86 -6.49
N ARG A 278 6.42 -21.14 -6.42
CA ARG A 278 7.65 -21.57 -7.09
C ARG A 278 8.23 -22.87 -6.52
N SER A 279 8.07 -23.12 -5.22
CA SER A 279 8.45 -24.41 -4.62
C SER A 279 7.53 -25.55 -5.06
N PHE A 280 6.26 -25.25 -5.36
CA PHE A 280 5.29 -26.18 -5.90
C PHE A 280 5.59 -26.51 -7.36
N GLU A 281 5.84 -25.49 -8.19
CA GLU A 281 6.23 -25.62 -9.60
C GLU A 281 7.56 -26.34 -9.81
N ARG A 282 8.54 -26.13 -8.93
CA ARG A 282 9.82 -26.85 -8.99
C ARG A 282 9.67 -28.38 -8.90
N GLN A 283 8.55 -28.89 -8.41
CA GLN A 283 8.27 -30.34 -8.46
C GLN A 283 7.88 -30.83 -9.86
N LEU A 284 7.57 -29.92 -10.77
CA LEU A 284 7.29 -30.18 -12.19
C LEU A 284 8.53 -30.03 -13.09
N ASP A 285 9.59 -29.37 -12.61
CA ASP A 285 10.83 -29.18 -13.39
C ASP A 285 11.43 -30.55 -13.77
N GLY A 286 11.31 -30.92 -15.07
CA GLY A 286 11.82 -32.18 -15.64
C GLY A 286 10.78 -33.23 -16.02
N GLN A 287 9.47 -32.96 -15.88
CA GLN A 287 8.38 -33.86 -16.30
C GLN A 287 7.73 -33.37 -17.61
N PRO A 288 7.37 -34.27 -18.56
CA PRO A 288 6.65 -33.87 -19.77
C PRO A 288 5.22 -33.42 -19.44
N VAL A 289 4.77 -32.32 -20.08
CA VAL A 289 3.40 -31.80 -20.00
C VAL A 289 2.43 -32.83 -20.57
N GLN A 290 1.44 -33.27 -19.78
CA GLN A 290 0.32 -34.06 -20.31
C GLN A 290 -0.71 -33.12 -20.93
N GLU A 291 -0.99 -33.28 -22.22
CA GLU A 291 -2.07 -32.54 -22.89
C GLU A 291 -3.42 -32.92 -22.28
N VAL A 292 -4.12 -31.92 -21.73
CA VAL A 292 -5.49 -32.07 -21.26
C VAL A 292 -6.40 -32.07 -22.47
N THR A 293 -6.82 -33.24 -22.92
CA THR A 293 -7.88 -33.36 -23.91
C THR A 293 -9.21 -32.97 -23.25
N HIS A 294 -9.65 -31.73 -23.44
CA HIS A 294 -10.99 -31.31 -23.05
C HIS A 294 -12.03 -32.03 -23.92
N SER A 295 -12.54 -33.18 -23.49
CA SER A 295 -13.78 -33.74 -24.02
C SER A 295 -14.96 -33.13 -23.26
N PHE A 296 -15.48 -32.01 -23.76
CA PHE A 296 -16.79 -31.54 -23.34
C PHE A 296 -17.85 -32.44 -23.97
N SER A 297 -18.64 -33.09 -23.12
CA SER A 297 -19.90 -33.77 -23.47
C SER A 297 -21.06 -33.05 -22.80
#